data_AF-A0A058YZ90-F1
#
_entry.id   AF-A0A058YZ90-F1
#
_cell.length_a   1.000
_cell.length_b   1.000
_cell.length_c   1.000
_cell.angle_alpha   90.00
_cell.angle_beta   90.00
_cell.angle_gamma   90.00
#
_symmetry.space_group_name_H-M   'P 1'
#
loop_
_entity.id
_entity.type
_entity.pdbx_description
1 polymer ?
#
loop_
_entity_poly.entity_id
_entity_poly.type
_entity_poly.pdbx_seq_one_letter_code
_entity_poly.pdbx_strand_id
1 'polypeptide(L)'
;SVPACRNINTALEALAISYATSARFCFISEQDFPEKKSAFHPVVLPSLAIYHGGQVSVVLTRLGDEIDCRTPSAAARGLEEYLVRQKVLDSVLFKVPVSEALDQVRARGGADTAAGDDGDSADEAEEESVGRRTLRHGFGLGMASDRRY
;
A
#
# COMPACT_ATOMS: atom_id res chain seq x y z
N SER A 1 11.37 -13.36 -0.38
CA SER A 1 10.79 -12.00 -0.39
C SER A 1 11.77 -11.05 0.26
N VAL A 2 11.90 -9.81 -0.21
CA VAL A 2 12.78 -8.80 0.42
C VAL A 2 12.04 -8.24 1.65
N PRO A 3 12.58 -8.37 2.89
CA PRO A 3 11.87 -7.96 4.11
C PRO A 3 11.44 -6.49 4.10
N ALA A 4 12.25 -5.61 3.50
CA ALA A 4 11.92 -4.20 3.33
C ALA A 4 10.61 -3.97 2.56
N CYS A 5 10.33 -4.77 1.53
CA CYS A 5 9.09 -4.66 0.75
C CYS A 5 7.84 -4.93 1.61
N ARG A 6 7.91 -5.89 2.55
CA ARG A 6 6.77 -6.19 3.43
C ARG A 6 6.43 -5.00 4.33
N ASN A 7 7.45 -4.43 4.98
CA ASN A 7 7.25 -3.29 5.88
C ASN A 7 6.80 -2.04 5.12
N ILE A 8 7.33 -1.82 3.92
CA ILE A 8 6.93 -0.72 3.04
C ILE A 8 5.49 -0.91 2.55
N ASN A 9 5.06 -2.14 2.26
CA ASN A 9 3.67 -2.38 1.88
C ASN A 9 2.70 -2.03 3.01
N THR A 10 2.95 -2.51 4.23
CA THR A 10 2.16 -2.14 5.42
C THR A 10 2.17 -0.63 5.66
N ALA A 11 3.30 0.02 5.46
CA ALA A 11 3.41 1.47 5.57
C ALA A 11 2.56 2.21 4.53
N LEU A 12 2.60 1.79 3.27
CA LEU A 12 1.80 2.38 2.19
C LEU A 12 0.31 2.14 2.38
N GLU A 13 -0.11 1.00 2.95
CA GLU A 13 -1.50 0.76 3.36
C GLU A 13 -1.96 1.77 4.43
N ALA A 14 -1.13 2.03 5.44
CA ALA A 14 -1.43 3.03 6.45
C ALA A 14 -1.50 4.44 5.85
N LEU A 15 -0.58 4.80 4.96
CA LEU A 15 -0.61 6.09 4.25
C LEU A 15 -1.85 6.22 3.37
N ALA A 16 -2.31 5.13 2.74
CA ALA A 16 -3.55 5.14 1.97
C ALA A 16 -4.78 5.43 2.83
N ILE A 17 -4.79 5.02 4.10
CA ILE A 17 -5.85 5.38 5.05
C ILE A 17 -5.71 6.85 5.46
N SER A 18 -4.50 7.28 5.85
CA SER A 18 -4.24 8.65 6.29
C SER A 18 -4.53 9.70 5.20
N TYR A 19 -4.26 9.37 3.94
CA TYR A 19 -4.30 10.28 2.79
C TYR A 19 -5.32 9.85 1.72
N ALA A 20 -6.40 9.17 2.13
CA ALA A 20 -7.39 8.57 1.23
C ALA A 20 -8.00 9.55 0.21
N THR A 21 -8.02 10.85 0.52
CA THR A 21 -8.62 11.90 -0.31
C THR A 21 -7.63 12.56 -1.28
N SER A 22 -6.32 12.47 -1.03
CA SER A 22 -5.30 13.21 -1.80
C SER A 22 -4.40 12.32 -2.65
N ALA A 23 -4.23 11.05 -2.29
CA ALA A 23 -3.35 10.15 -3.01
C ALA A 23 -3.94 8.74 -3.19
N ARG A 24 -3.61 8.13 -4.33
CA ARG A 24 -3.90 6.72 -4.60
C ARG A 24 -2.61 5.93 -4.54
N PHE A 25 -2.58 4.95 -3.64
CA PHE A 25 -1.45 4.05 -3.49
C PHE A 25 -1.76 2.74 -4.20
N CYS A 26 -0.81 2.25 -4.99
CA CYS A 26 -0.93 1.04 -5.78
C CYS A 26 0.29 0.15 -5.52
N PHE A 27 0.08 -1.16 -5.51
CA PHE A 27 1.14 -2.16 -5.45
C PHE A 27 1.21 -2.89 -6.77
N ILE A 28 2.42 -3.11 -7.26
CA ILE A 28 2.68 -3.96 -8.41
C ILE A 28 3.76 -4.96 -8.03
N SER A 29 3.60 -6.17 -8.49
CA SER A 29 4.53 -7.27 -8.32
C SER A 29 5.03 -7.75 -9.67
N GLU A 30 6.11 -8.54 -9.66
CA GLU A 30 6.60 -9.19 -10.88
C GLU A 30 5.52 -10.06 -11.54
N GLN A 31 4.61 -10.65 -10.74
CA GLN A 31 3.55 -11.53 -11.24
C GLN A 31 2.51 -10.77 -12.08
N ASP A 32 2.35 -9.47 -11.86
CA ASP A 32 1.45 -8.63 -12.64
C ASP A 32 2.00 -8.32 -14.05
N PHE A 33 3.33 -8.42 -14.21
CA PHE A 33 4.04 -8.11 -15.45
C PHE A 33 5.16 -9.13 -15.71
N PRO A 34 4.82 -10.40 -15.99
CA PRO A 34 5.78 -11.48 -16.17
C PRO A 34 6.74 -11.24 -17.35
N GLU A 35 6.40 -10.37 -18.30
CA GLU A 35 7.25 -9.96 -19.41
C GLU A 35 8.31 -8.91 -19.02
N LYS A 36 8.20 -8.30 -17.84
CA LYS A 36 9.09 -7.23 -17.35
C LYS A 36 9.94 -7.65 -16.13
N LYS A 37 10.26 -8.94 -15.98
CA LYS A 37 11.00 -9.47 -14.80
C LYS A 37 12.25 -8.69 -14.44
N SER A 38 13.00 -8.23 -15.44
CA SER A 38 14.22 -7.44 -15.22
C SER A 38 13.97 -6.12 -14.49
N ALA A 39 12.77 -5.53 -14.61
CA ALA A 39 12.39 -4.31 -13.90
C ALA A 39 12.09 -4.55 -12.41
N PHE A 40 11.86 -5.81 -12.00
CA PHE A 40 11.59 -6.22 -10.62
C PHE A 40 12.80 -6.91 -9.98
N HIS A 41 14.00 -6.73 -10.55
CA HIS A 41 15.21 -7.36 -10.02
C HIS A 41 15.42 -6.98 -8.54
N PRO A 42 15.76 -7.93 -7.64
CA PRO A 42 15.88 -7.64 -6.21
C PRO A 42 16.83 -6.50 -5.85
N VAL A 43 17.83 -6.25 -6.69
CA VAL A 43 18.81 -5.16 -6.51
C VAL A 43 18.18 -3.76 -6.67
N VAL A 44 17.06 -3.63 -7.37
CA VAL A 44 16.37 -2.33 -7.51
C VAL A 44 15.20 -2.18 -6.55
N LEU A 45 14.75 -3.25 -5.89
CA LEU A 45 13.61 -3.24 -4.99
C LEU A 45 13.99 -2.82 -3.55
N PRO A 46 13.04 -2.27 -2.78
CA PRO A 46 11.72 -1.80 -3.21
C PRO A 46 11.84 -0.53 -4.06
N SER A 47 11.01 -0.43 -5.10
CA SER A 47 10.94 0.76 -5.96
C SER A 47 9.62 1.49 -5.75
N LEU A 48 9.66 2.83 -5.84
CA LEU A 48 8.48 3.68 -5.77
C LEU A 48 8.43 4.58 -7.01
N ALA A 49 7.31 4.57 -7.72
CA ALA A 49 7.05 5.49 -8.82
C ALA A 49 5.86 6.37 -8.46
N ILE A 50 6.00 7.68 -8.67
CA ILE A 50 4.98 8.68 -8.36
C ILE A 50 4.49 9.29 -9.67
N TYR A 51 3.18 9.29 -9.86
CA TYR A 51 2.52 9.82 -11.05
C TYR A 51 1.66 11.04 -10.69
N HIS A 52 1.71 12.07 -11.53
CA HIS A 52 0.85 13.25 -11.41
C HIS A 52 0.37 13.66 -12.81
N GLY A 53 -0.94 13.84 -13.00
CA GLY A 53 -1.51 14.21 -14.30
C GLY A 53 -1.22 13.23 -15.45
N GLY A 54 -0.99 11.94 -15.15
CA GLY A 54 -0.65 10.92 -16.14
C GLY A 54 0.84 10.84 -16.52
N GLN A 55 1.70 11.69 -15.93
CA GLN A 55 3.15 11.67 -16.13
C GLN A 55 3.88 11.13 -14.90
N VAL A 56 5.02 10.48 -15.13
CA VAL A 56 5.93 10.07 -14.05
C VAL A 56 6.66 11.30 -13.52
N SER A 57 6.48 11.59 -12.23
CA SER A 57 7.15 12.68 -11.53
C SER A 57 8.46 12.22 -10.89
N VAL A 58 8.43 11.08 -10.20
CA VAL A 58 9.58 10.55 -9.44
C VAL A 58 9.65 9.03 -9.60
N VAL A 59 10.87 8.51 -9.75
CA VAL A 59 11.18 7.08 -9.64
C VAL A 59 12.31 6.91 -8.64
N LEU A 60 12.05 6.18 -7.57
CA LEU A 60 13.03 5.77 -6.58
C LEU A 60 13.23 4.27 -6.71
N THR A 61 14.48 3.88 -6.89
CA THR A 61 14.92 2.49 -6.76
C THR A 61 15.61 2.33 -5.42
N ARG A 62 15.57 1.13 -4.84
CA ARG A 62 16.21 0.82 -3.56
C ARG A 62 15.76 1.77 -2.45
N LEU A 63 14.45 1.98 -2.35
CA LEU A 63 13.84 2.89 -1.38
C LEU A 63 14.30 2.62 0.07
N GLY A 64 14.65 1.37 0.40
CA GLY A 64 15.20 1.02 1.70
C GLY A 64 16.56 1.65 2.03
N ASP A 65 17.28 2.22 1.06
CA ASP A 65 18.50 3.01 1.29
C ASP A 65 18.16 4.46 1.72
N GLU A 66 17.01 4.98 1.30
CA GLU A 66 16.58 6.37 1.53
C GLU A 66 15.76 6.52 2.81
N ILE A 67 15.06 5.47 3.23
CA ILE A 67 14.18 5.46 4.40
C ILE A 67 14.44 4.24 5.30
N ASP A 68 14.27 4.43 6.62
CA ASP A 68 14.35 3.31 7.56
C ASP A 68 13.15 2.37 7.37
N CYS A 69 13.40 1.23 6.74
CA CYS A 69 12.38 0.22 6.44
C CYS A 69 12.41 -1.00 7.38
N ARG A 70 13.12 -0.92 8.53
CA ARG A 70 13.25 -2.03 9.49
C ARG A 70 11.95 -2.39 10.19
N THR A 71 11.04 -1.42 10.35
CA THR A 71 9.70 -1.63 10.90
C THR A 71 8.65 -0.91 10.06
N PRO A 72 7.38 -1.35 10.06
CA PRO A 72 6.30 -0.64 9.36
C PRO A 72 6.14 0.82 9.83
N SER A 73 6.31 1.08 11.12
CA SER A 73 6.18 2.43 11.69
C SER A 73 7.30 3.36 11.23
N ALA A 74 8.55 2.89 11.20
CA ALA A 74 9.68 3.66 10.68
C ALA A 74 9.52 3.92 9.18
N ALA A 75 9.10 2.90 8.42
CA ALA A 75 8.87 3.02 6.98
C ALA A 75 7.75 4.02 6.67
N ALA A 76 6.63 3.98 7.39
CA ALA A 76 5.49 4.87 7.18
C ALA A 76 5.85 6.32 7.49
N ARG A 77 6.58 6.57 8.59
CA ARG A 77 7.06 7.90 8.92
C ARG A 77 8.05 8.42 7.87
N GLY A 78 9.03 7.63 7.48
CA GLY A 78 10.02 8.02 6.47
C GLY A 78 9.39 8.31 5.10
N LEU A 79 8.44 7.47 4.67
CA LEU A 79 7.67 7.69 3.45
C LEU A 79 6.81 8.95 3.52
N GLU A 80 6.11 9.16 4.64
CA GLU A 80 5.29 10.36 4.83
C GLU A 80 6.14 11.64 4.73
N GLU A 81 7.23 11.70 5.51
CA GLU A 81 8.15 12.83 5.51
C GLU A 81 8.73 13.08 4.10
N TYR A 82 9.11 12.01 3.39
CA TYR A 82 9.59 12.09 2.03
C TYR A 82 8.53 12.63 1.07
N LEU A 83 7.33 12.06 1.07
CA LEU A 83 6.25 12.41 0.14
C LEU A 83 5.70 13.82 0.39
N VAL A 84 5.64 14.26 1.65
CA VAL A 84 5.28 15.65 2.00
C VAL A 84 6.38 16.61 1.52
N ARG A 85 7.66 16.28 1.72
CA ARG A 85 8.78 17.10 1.24
C ARG A 85 8.79 17.25 -0.28
N GLN A 86 8.42 16.18 -1.00
CA GLN A 86 8.27 16.20 -2.46
C GLN A 86 6.97 16.86 -2.93
N LYS A 87 6.14 17.38 -2.02
CA LYS A 87 4.82 17.97 -2.31
C LYS A 87 3.88 17.02 -3.06
N VAL A 88 4.03 15.72 -2.82
CA VAL A 88 3.17 14.67 -3.37
C VAL A 88 1.96 14.47 -2.47
N LEU A 89 2.18 14.53 -1.16
CA LEU A 89 1.13 14.57 -0.17
C LEU A 89 0.96 16.00 0.33
N ASP A 90 -0.27 16.48 0.30
CA ASP A 90 -0.62 17.75 0.93
C ASP A 90 -0.43 17.65 2.45
N SER A 91 0.07 18.71 3.08
CA SER A 91 0.10 18.83 4.54
C SER A 91 -1.30 19.15 5.05
N VAL A 92 -2.27 18.26 4.83
CA VAL A 92 -3.67 18.49 5.17
C VAL A 92 -3.87 18.44 6.69
N LEU A 93 -4.67 19.37 7.21
CA LEU A 93 -5.07 19.43 8.63
C LEU A 93 -6.01 18.29 9.07
N PHE A 94 -6.61 17.57 8.13
CA PHE A 94 -7.59 16.51 8.38
C PHE A 94 -7.10 15.18 7.81
N LYS A 95 -6.04 14.63 8.42
CA LYS A 95 -5.58 13.27 8.16
C LYS A 95 -5.70 12.42 9.42
N VAL A 96 -6.00 11.14 9.25
CA VAL A 96 -5.82 10.17 10.34
C VAL A 96 -4.32 10.08 10.64
N PRO A 97 -3.86 10.20 11.90
CA PRO A 97 -2.46 10.01 12.25
C PRO A 97 -1.93 8.67 11.75
N VAL A 98 -0.71 8.64 11.20
CA VAL A 98 -0.12 7.42 10.63
C VAL A 98 -0.02 6.30 11.65
N SER A 99 0.20 6.62 12.93
CA SER A 99 0.19 5.64 14.02
C SER A 99 -1.18 4.97 14.16
N GLU A 100 -2.27 5.74 14.11
CA GLU A 100 -3.64 5.22 14.20
C GLU A 100 -4.01 4.41 12.96
N ALA A 101 -3.61 4.88 11.78
CA ALA A 101 -3.80 4.13 10.53
C ALA A 101 -3.04 2.78 10.55
N LEU A 102 -1.82 2.74 11.11
CA LEU A 102 -1.07 1.50 11.29
C LEU A 102 -1.77 0.52 12.25
N ASP A 103 -2.38 1.03 13.31
CA ASP A 103 -3.17 0.20 14.23
C ASP A 103 -4.41 -0.38 13.54
N GLN A 104 -5.07 0.39 12.66
CA GLN A 104 -6.17 -0.11 11.83
C GLN A 104 -5.72 -1.21 10.85
N VAL A 105 -4.55 -1.06 10.22
CA VAL A 105 -3.98 -2.09 9.34
C VAL A 105 -3.68 -3.37 10.14
N ARG A 106 -3.07 -3.24 11.33
CA ARG A 106 -2.79 -4.38 12.22
C ARG A 106 -4.06 -5.09 12.67
N ALA A 107 -5.09 -4.34 13.05
CA ALA A 107 -6.37 -4.90 13.47
C ALA A 107 -7.04 -5.70 12.34
N ARG A 108 -6.90 -5.25 11.08
CA ARG A 108 -7.38 -6.02 9.93
C ARG A 108 -6.56 -7.27 9.66
N GLY A 109 -5.24 -7.20 9.80
CA GLY A 109 -4.35 -8.35 9.61
C GLY A 109 -4.43 -9.40 10.73
N GLY A 110 -4.87 -9.01 11.94
CA GLY A 110 -5.04 -9.92 13.08
C GLY A 110 -6.39 -10.66 13.11
N ALA A 111 -7.37 -10.22 12.31
CA ALA A 111 -8.69 -10.86 12.23
C ALA A 111 -8.68 -12.19 11.44
N ASP A 112 -7.64 -12.47 10.64
CA ASP A 112 -7.47 -13.72 9.89
C ASP A 112 -6.76 -14.84 10.67
N THR A 113 -6.31 -14.58 11.92
CA THR A 113 -5.59 -15.56 12.76
C THR A 113 -6.33 -16.01 14.02
N ALA A 114 -7.61 -15.66 14.16
CA ALA A 114 -8.43 -16.01 15.33
C ALA A 114 -9.54 -17.03 15.01
N ALA A 115 -9.35 -17.87 13.99
CA ALA A 115 -10.17 -19.06 13.74
C ALA A 115 -9.29 -20.23 13.31
N GLY A 116 -9.28 -21.31 14.10
CA GLY A 116 -8.76 -22.61 13.70
C GLY A 116 -7.54 -23.11 14.48
N ASP A 117 -7.66 -23.27 15.80
CA ASP A 117 -7.09 -24.44 16.47
C ASP A 117 -8.20 -25.48 16.47
N ASP A 118 -7.96 -26.61 15.80
CA ASP A 118 -8.65 -27.92 15.86
C ASP A 118 -8.67 -28.55 14.46
N GLY A 119 -7.97 -29.67 14.28
CA GLY A 119 -8.30 -30.62 13.21
C GLY A 119 -7.15 -31.13 12.37
N ASP A 120 -6.59 -32.25 12.84
CA ASP A 120 -5.92 -33.29 12.07
C ASP A 120 -6.70 -33.72 10.81
N SER A 121 -6.02 -33.81 9.66
CA SER A 121 -6.22 -34.74 8.51
C SER A 121 -6.16 -34.10 7.10
N ALA A 122 -5.21 -34.63 6.32
CA ALA A 122 -5.19 -35.02 4.90
C ALA A 122 -5.92 -34.22 3.78
N ASP A 123 -5.12 -34.01 2.72
CA ASP A 123 -5.41 -34.14 1.28
C ASP A 123 -6.23 -33.10 0.51
N GLU A 124 -5.60 -32.67 -0.60
CA GLU A 124 -6.06 -32.03 -1.84
C GLU A 124 -7.34 -31.17 -1.84
N ALA A 125 -7.16 -29.87 -2.13
CA ALA A 125 -8.00 -29.15 -3.09
C ALA A 125 -7.27 -27.90 -3.59
N GLU A 126 -6.93 -27.90 -4.89
CA GLU A 126 -6.69 -26.67 -5.64
C GLU A 126 -8.00 -25.86 -5.69
N GLU A 127 -8.00 -24.64 -5.17
CA GLU A 127 -8.90 -23.60 -5.65
C GLU A 127 -8.15 -22.28 -5.84
N GLU A 128 -7.98 -21.95 -7.11
CA GLU A 128 -7.52 -20.68 -7.64
C GLU A 128 -8.56 -19.59 -7.30
N SER A 129 -8.21 -18.71 -6.36
CA SER A 129 -8.93 -17.45 -6.15
C SER A 129 -7.95 -16.29 -6.15
N VAL A 130 -7.48 -15.92 -7.35
CA VAL A 130 -6.70 -14.70 -7.55
C VAL A 130 -7.64 -13.50 -7.63
N GLY A 131 -8.12 -13.11 -6.46
CA GLY A 131 -8.92 -11.89 -6.28
C GLY A 131 -8.06 -10.65 -6.50
N ARG A 132 -8.38 -9.86 -7.54
CA ARG A 132 -7.98 -8.46 -7.67
C ARG A 132 -8.38 -7.67 -6.42
N ARG A 133 -7.49 -7.51 -5.45
CA ARG A 133 -7.73 -6.60 -4.31
C ARG A 133 -7.26 -5.19 -4.67
N THR A 134 -8.10 -4.47 -5.41
CA THR A 134 -8.07 -3.01 -5.30
C THR A 134 -8.62 -2.67 -3.91
N LEU A 135 -7.83 -2.02 -3.05
CA LEU A 135 -8.34 -1.41 -1.81
C LEU A 135 -9.26 -0.24 -2.18
N ARG A 136 -10.50 -0.55 -2.61
CA ARG A 136 -11.57 0.43 -2.71
C ARG A 136 -12.18 0.58 -1.33
N HIS A 137 -11.71 1.57 -0.58
CA HIS A 137 -12.50 2.12 0.51
C HIS A 137 -13.72 2.82 -0.08
N GLY A 138 -14.84 2.10 -0.14
CA GLY A 138 -16.15 2.67 -0.39
C GLY A 138 -16.66 3.35 0.88
N PHE A 139 -16.62 4.69 0.89
CA PHE A 139 -17.45 5.52 1.75
C PHE A 139 -17.99 6.71 0.94
N GLY A 140 -19.30 6.96 1.06
CA GLY A 140 -20.05 8.03 0.39
C GLY A 140 -21.23 7.46 -0.39
N LEU A 141 -22.40 7.18 0.21
CA LEU A 141 -23.44 8.15 0.60
C LEU A 141 -23.63 9.24 -0.47
N GLY A 142 -24.78 9.16 -1.15
CA GLY A 142 -25.13 10.07 -2.23
C GLY A 142 -25.47 11.49 -1.78
N MET A 143 -25.33 12.42 -2.71
CA MET A 143 -26.33 13.45 -2.97
C MET A 143 -26.28 13.85 -4.44
N ALA A 144 -27.47 14.09 -4.96
CA ALA A 144 -27.77 14.51 -6.32
C ALA A 144 -27.11 15.85 -6.67
N SER A 145 -26.79 16.01 -7.95
CA SER A 145 -26.97 17.29 -8.63
C SER A 145 -27.27 17.02 -10.10
N ASP A 146 -28.57 17.05 -10.36
CA ASP A 146 -29.16 17.37 -11.66
C ASP A 146 -28.70 18.78 -12.07
N ARG A 147 -28.03 18.91 -13.21
CA ARG A 147 -28.42 19.89 -14.26
C ARG A 147 -27.53 19.82 -15.49
N ARG A 148 -28.25 19.76 -16.61
CA ARG A 148 -27.89 20.05 -18.00
C ARG A 148 -26.91 21.24 -18.12
N TYR A 149 -25.93 21.13 -19.01
CA TYR A 149 -25.78 21.92 -20.26
C TYR A 149 -24.72 21.27 -21.14
#